data_AF-A0A0D0D9F6-F1
#
_entry.id   AF-A0A0D0D9F6-F1
#
_cell.length_a   1.000
_cell.length_b   1.000
_cell.length_c   1.000
_cell.angle_alpha   90.00
_cell.angle_beta   90.00
_cell.angle_gamma   90.00
#
_symmetry.space_group_name_H-M   'P 1'
#
loop_
_entity.id
_entity.type
_entity.pdbx_description
1 polymer ?
#
loop_
_entity_poly.entity_id
_entity_poly.type
_entity_poly.pdbx_seq_one_letter_code
_entity_poly.pdbx_strand_id
1 'polypeptide(L)'
;NLPQRQSWRDLVNLHPQPENSTLSRHDQFNTWMFLRDLCMHRPEYFHQFQSLIQDPCPVDLIPLVKTPIFAARAMDMNNSTVSGNIQAVIDLLAQGGIYDPSTTLDSNFDSPDISPYVVLVHGDLGTGEKLQAAQLCRSIKSTPWNRFQHVIFLPGLFHLKMACADAIWRCFIHPSAAREDETSLMRDVTQLRPKEIGIYTTKPGFCRMHQLIGHVGIC
;
A
#
# COMPACT_ATOMS: atom_id res chain seq x y z
N ASN A 1 32.74 7.30 -11.49
CA ASN A 1 32.29 7.63 -10.13
C ASN A 1 31.06 6.79 -9.80
N LEU A 2 31.24 5.65 -9.14
CA LEU A 2 30.10 4.86 -8.66
C LEU A 2 29.41 5.65 -7.53
N PRO A 3 28.08 5.76 -7.53
CA PRO A 3 27.36 6.43 -6.45
C PRO A 3 27.67 5.73 -5.12
N GLN A 4 27.88 6.54 -4.07
CA GLN A 4 28.21 6.05 -2.74
C GLN A 4 27.08 5.15 -2.24
N ARG A 5 27.44 3.97 -1.74
CA ARG A 5 26.47 2.95 -1.30
C ARG A 5 25.73 3.48 -0.07
N GLN A 6 24.46 3.84 -0.24
CA GLN A 6 23.59 4.28 0.86
C GLN A 6 23.23 3.09 1.75
N SER A 7 23.24 3.31 3.05
CA SER A 7 22.84 2.36 4.08
C SER A 7 21.38 2.55 4.46
N TRP A 8 20.78 1.60 5.18
CA TRP A 8 19.42 1.75 5.71
C TRP A 8 19.27 2.94 6.66
N ARG A 9 20.37 3.41 7.28
CA ARG A 9 20.35 4.58 8.17
C ARG A 9 20.12 5.88 7.39
N ASP A 10 20.58 5.91 6.14
CA ASP A 10 20.36 7.05 5.25
C ASP A 10 18.88 7.13 4.86
N LEU A 11 18.18 5.98 4.79
CA LEU A 11 16.73 5.94 4.57
C LEU A 11 15.93 6.57 5.73
N VAL A 12 16.38 6.39 6.97
CA VAL A 12 15.70 6.94 8.16
C VAL A 12 15.75 8.47 8.18
N ASN A 13 16.78 9.05 7.57
CA ASN A 13 17.02 10.49 7.55
C ASN A 13 16.66 11.15 6.21
N LEU A 14 15.98 10.45 5.29
CA LEU A 14 15.56 11.00 4.00
C LEU A 14 14.71 12.27 4.17
N HIS A 15 13.93 12.34 5.25
CA HIS A 15 12.93 13.37 5.47
C HIS A 15 13.05 13.96 6.89
N PRO A 16 14.05 14.82 7.15
CA PRO A 16 14.24 15.40 8.47
C PRO A 16 13.02 16.24 8.89
N GLN A 17 12.66 16.21 10.17
CA GLN A 17 11.57 17.04 10.68
C GLN A 17 11.86 18.53 10.46
N PRO A 18 10.85 19.36 10.18
CA PRO A 18 11.04 20.80 10.02
C PRO A 18 11.53 21.41 11.33
N GLU A 19 12.68 22.09 11.29
CA GLU A 19 13.37 22.61 12.48
C GLU A 19 12.56 23.68 13.25
N ASN A 20 11.61 24.34 12.59
CA ASN A 20 10.87 25.50 13.11
C ASN A 20 9.37 25.24 13.37
N SER A 21 8.95 23.98 13.43
CA SER A 21 7.56 23.62 13.71
C SER A 21 7.41 22.97 15.08
N THR A 22 6.37 23.38 15.82
CA THR A 22 5.95 22.68 17.04
C THR A 22 5.30 21.33 16.75
N LEU A 23 4.90 21.09 15.49
CA LEU A 23 4.24 19.88 15.04
C LEU A 23 5.14 19.07 14.11
N SER A 24 5.13 17.75 14.26
CA SER A 24 5.80 16.89 13.28
C SER A 24 5.12 17.00 11.91
N ARG A 25 5.80 16.58 10.83
CA ARG A 25 5.18 16.53 9.48
C ARG A 25 3.88 15.70 9.48
N HIS A 26 3.86 14.62 10.25
CA HIS A 26 2.68 13.77 10.42
C HIS A 26 1.52 14.53 11.09
N ASP A 27 1.80 15.29 12.16
CA ASP A 27 0.77 16.06 12.87
C ASP A 27 0.26 17.23 12.04
N GLN A 28 1.13 17.85 11.24
CA GLN A 28 0.74 18.88 10.26
C GLN A 28 -0.20 18.30 9.21
N PHE A 29 0.12 17.12 8.66
CA PHE A 29 -0.75 16.44 7.70
C PHE A 29 -2.10 16.06 8.33
N ASN A 30 -2.11 15.51 9.55
CA ASN A 30 -3.34 15.17 10.24
C ASN A 30 -4.20 16.40 10.55
N THR A 31 -3.56 17.50 10.94
CA THR A 31 -4.24 18.80 11.15
C THR A 31 -4.87 19.29 9.85
N TRP A 32 -4.13 19.25 8.74
CA TRP A 32 -4.63 19.60 7.43
C TRP A 32 -5.82 18.71 7.01
N MET A 33 -5.70 17.39 7.17
CA MET A 33 -6.78 16.43 6.88
C MET A 33 -8.04 16.77 7.68
N PHE A 34 -7.90 17.00 8.99
CA PHE A 34 -9.02 17.35 9.85
C PHE A 34 -9.71 18.65 9.42
N LEU A 35 -8.93 19.73 9.18
CA LEU A 35 -9.48 21.00 8.74
C LEU A 35 -10.16 20.90 7.37
N ARG A 36 -9.56 20.14 6.45
CA ARG A 36 -10.12 19.87 5.13
C ARG A 36 -11.45 19.15 5.24
N ASP A 37 -11.53 18.08 6.02
CA ASP A 37 -12.77 17.32 6.19
C ASP A 37 -13.83 18.13 6.93
N LEU A 38 -13.43 18.97 7.90
CA LEU A 38 -14.30 19.96 8.54
C LEU A 38 -14.93 20.91 7.53
N CYS A 39 -14.15 21.45 6.60
CA CYS A 39 -14.66 22.40 5.60
C CYS A 39 -15.35 21.74 4.40
N MET A 40 -15.22 20.43 4.21
CA MET A 40 -15.82 19.70 3.07
C MET A 40 -17.09 18.94 3.44
N HIS A 41 -17.22 18.51 4.69
CA HIS A 41 -18.24 17.54 5.11
C HIS A 41 -19.05 17.94 6.34
N ARG A 42 -18.73 19.07 7.00
CA ARG A 42 -19.39 19.52 8.25
C ARG A 42 -20.31 20.71 7.98
N PRO A 43 -20.92 21.35 9.01
CA PRO A 43 -21.92 22.40 8.80
C PRO A 43 -21.46 23.46 7.80
N GLU A 44 -22.40 23.96 6.99
CA GLU A 44 -22.16 24.94 5.92
C GLU A 44 -21.35 26.16 6.37
N TYR A 45 -21.45 26.51 7.65
CA TYR A 45 -20.62 27.54 8.28
C TYR A 45 -19.12 27.36 8.01
N PHE A 46 -18.60 26.13 8.00
CA PHE A 46 -17.17 25.89 7.81
C PHE A 46 -16.73 25.94 6.33
N HIS A 47 -17.66 25.82 5.37
CA HIS A 47 -17.33 25.86 3.94
C HIS A 47 -16.64 27.19 3.55
N GLN A 48 -16.95 28.29 4.24
CA GLN A 48 -16.35 29.60 3.98
C GLN A 48 -14.83 29.62 4.19
N PHE A 49 -14.27 28.69 4.98
CA PHE A 49 -12.84 28.62 5.27
C PHE A 49 -12.07 27.72 4.31
N GLN A 50 -12.74 27.05 3.36
CA GLN A 50 -12.10 26.11 2.44
C GLN A 50 -10.95 26.76 1.66
N SER A 51 -11.11 28.02 1.24
CA SER A 51 -10.08 28.77 0.51
C SER A 51 -8.88 29.18 1.37
N LEU A 52 -8.99 29.10 2.71
CA LEU A 52 -7.91 29.42 3.65
C LEU A 52 -7.02 28.22 3.95
N ILE A 53 -7.46 27.00 3.62
CA ILE A 53 -6.69 25.78 3.88
C ILE A 53 -5.71 25.59 2.72
N GLN A 54 -4.43 25.75 3.02
CA GLN A 54 -3.35 25.48 2.08
C GLN A 54 -3.09 23.97 1.97
N ASP A 55 -2.71 23.50 0.78
CA ASP A 55 -2.26 22.13 0.59
C ASP A 55 -1.00 21.82 1.42
N PRO A 56 -0.84 20.56 1.87
CA PRO A 56 0.31 20.17 2.68
C PRO A 56 1.59 20.25 1.85
N CYS A 57 2.70 20.61 2.50
CA CYS A 57 4.00 20.67 1.85
C CYS A 57 4.42 19.29 1.32
N PRO A 58 4.67 19.11 0.02
CA PRO A 58 5.09 17.84 -0.54
C PRO A 58 6.51 17.50 -0.10
N VAL A 59 6.74 16.25 0.29
CA VAL A 59 8.04 15.79 0.81
C VAL A 59 8.88 15.08 -0.25
N ASP A 60 8.25 14.53 -1.28
CA ASP A 60 8.86 13.99 -2.50
C ASP A 60 7.72 13.75 -3.50
N LEU A 61 7.41 14.77 -4.28
CA LEU A 61 6.28 14.69 -5.19
C LEU A 61 6.61 13.67 -6.30
N ILE A 62 5.90 12.54 -6.31
CA ILE A 62 5.92 11.64 -7.47
C ILE A 62 5.28 12.40 -8.63
N PRO A 63 5.98 12.65 -9.75
CA PRO A 63 5.43 13.39 -10.86
C PRO A 63 4.16 12.69 -11.36
N LEU A 64 3.08 13.47 -11.52
CA LEU A 64 1.83 12.95 -12.10
C LEU A 64 2.00 12.83 -13.60
N VAL A 65 2.69 11.77 -14.03
CA VAL A 65 2.86 11.42 -15.43
C VAL A 65 1.98 10.22 -15.75
N LYS A 66 1.35 10.26 -16.93
CA LYS A 66 0.57 9.11 -17.40
C LYS A 66 1.53 7.96 -17.71
N THR A 67 1.53 6.93 -16.87
CA THR A 67 2.30 5.72 -17.13
C THR A 67 1.71 4.98 -18.32
N PRO A 68 2.50 4.64 -19.36
CA PRO A 68 2.03 3.79 -20.43
C PRO A 68 1.72 2.39 -19.88
N ILE A 69 0.56 1.85 -20.25
CA ILE A 69 0.12 0.53 -19.81
C ILE A 69 0.30 -0.43 -20.98
N PHE A 70 1.08 -1.49 -20.77
CA PHE A 70 1.31 -2.54 -21.74
C PHE A 70 0.66 -3.83 -21.23
N ALA A 71 -0.24 -4.40 -22.03
CA ALA A 71 -0.83 -5.68 -21.70
C ALA A 71 0.22 -6.79 -21.85
N ALA A 72 0.41 -7.59 -20.80
CA ALA A 72 1.22 -8.80 -20.90
C ALA A 72 0.55 -9.81 -21.84
N ARG A 73 1.35 -10.52 -22.61
CA ARG A 73 0.92 -11.65 -23.43
C ARG A 73 0.60 -12.85 -22.54
N ALA A 74 -0.36 -13.65 -22.98
CA ALA A 74 -0.66 -14.92 -22.34
C ALA A 74 0.57 -15.82 -22.35
N MET A 75 0.72 -16.60 -21.27
CA MET A 75 1.84 -17.51 -21.06
C MET A 75 1.26 -18.91 -20.78
N ASP A 76 1.81 -19.93 -21.42
CA ASP A 76 1.39 -21.32 -21.22
C ASP A 76 2.21 -21.95 -20.10
N MET A 77 1.78 -21.71 -18.85
CA MET A 77 2.49 -22.18 -17.66
C MET A 77 1.54 -22.66 -16.57
N ASN A 78 2.00 -23.65 -15.81
CA ASN A 78 1.27 -24.17 -14.67
C ASN A 78 1.51 -23.32 -13.41
N ASN A 79 0.68 -22.31 -13.19
CA ASN A 79 0.73 -21.45 -11.99
C ASN A 79 0.26 -22.14 -10.69
N SER A 80 0.07 -23.45 -10.70
CA SER A 80 -0.19 -24.27 -9.50
C SER A 80 1.09 -24.88 -8.92
N THR A 81 2.23 -24.76 -9.62
CA THR A 81 3.53 -25.23 -9.15
C THR A 81 4.48 -24.08 -8.89
N VAL A 82 5.42 -24.27 -7.96
CA VAL A 82 6.46 -23.27 -7.67
C VAL A 82 7.33 -23.00 -8.88
N SER A 83 7.66 -24.03 -9.68
CA SER A 83 8.44 -23.85 -10.92
C SER A 83 7.69 -23.03 -11.97
N GLY A 84 6.38 -23.25 -12.14
CA GLY A 84 5.56 -22.44 -13.05
C GLY A 84 5.46 -20.99 -12.60
N ASN A 85 5.32 -20.76 -11.29
CA ASN A 85 5.35 -19.39 -10.74
C ASN A 85 6.69 -18.69 -10.95
N ILE A 86 7.81 -19.42 -10.79
CA ILE A 86 9.15 -18.90 -11.09
C ILE A 86 9.26 -18.50 -12.56
N GLN A 87 8.80 -19.36 -13.47
CA GLN A 87 8.81 -19.07 -14.90
C GLN A 87 7.91 -17.87 -15.23
N ALA A 88 6.77 -17.74 -14.55
CA ALA A 88 5.87 -16.60 -14.72
C ALA A 88 6.54 -15.26 -14.43
N VAL A 89 7.32 -15.18 -13.34
CA VAL A 89 8.07 -13.97 -13.00
C VAL A 89 9.13 -13.67 -14.07
N ILE A 90 9.87 -14.67 -14.52
CA ILE A 90 10.92 -14.51 -15.55
C ILE A 90 10.31 -14.00 -16.85
N ASP A 91 9.22 -14.61 -17.31
CA ASP A 91 8.58 -14.27 -18.57
C ASP A 91 7.93 -12.88 -18.51
N LEU A 92 7.34 -12.50 -17.37
CA LEU A 92 6.80 -11.15 -17.18
C LEU A 92 7.91 -10.08 -17.22
N LEU A 93 9.04 -10.33 -16.55
CA LEU A 93 10.20 -9.43 -16.60
C LEU A 93 10.74 -9.31 -18.03
N ALA A 94 10.89 -10.43 -18.74
CA ALA A 94 11.34 -10.44 -20.12
C ALA A 94 10.39 -9.69 -21.06
N GLN A 95 9.08 -9.81 -20.86
CA GLN A 95 8.09 -9.02 -21.61
C GLN A 95 8.18 -7.51 -21.32
N GLY A 96 8.62 -7.14 -20.11
CA GLY A 96 8.95 -5.76 -19.75
C GLY A 96 10.34 -5.31 -20.20
N GLY A 97 11.11 -6.16 -20.91
CA GLY A 97 12.48 -5.86 -21.34
C GLY A 97 13.51 -5.84 -20.21
N ILE A 98 13.21 -6.50 -19.08
CA ILE A 98 14.05 -6.52 -17.88
C ILE A 98 14.81 -7.86 -17.83
N TYR A 99 16.13 -7.79 -17.93
CA TYR A 99 17.04 -8.95 -17.94
C TYR A 99 18.12 -8.85 -16.86
N ASP A 100 18.84 -9.95 -16.60
CA ASP A 100 19.89 -10.00 -15.57
C ASP A 100 21.05 -9.06 -15.95
N PRO A 101 21.32 -8.00 -15.15
CA PRO A 101 22.38 -7.04 -15.44
C PRO A 101 23.78 -7.66 -15.54
N SER A 102 23.99 -8.86 -14.97
CA SER A 102 25.27 -9.58 -15.07
C SER A 102 25.48 -10.25 -16.43
N THR A 103 24.42 -10.42 -17.22
CA THR A 103 24.46 -11.08 -18.55
C THR A 103 24.41 -10.11 -19.73
N THR A 104 24.08 -8.84 -19.46
CA THR A 104 23.95 -7.79 -20.49
C THR A 104 25.29 -7.19 -20.93
N LEU A 105 26.40 -7.51 -20.26
CA LEU A 105 27.75 -7.07 -20.65
C LEU A 105 28.19 -7.64 -22.02
N ASP A 106 27.64 -8.78 -22.44
CA ASP A 106 28.06 -9.52 -23.64
C ASP A 106 27.05 -9.47 -24.80
N SER A 107 25.92 -8.76 -24.65
CA SER A 107 24.83 -8.77 -25.65
C SER A 107 24.29 -7.37 -25.96
N ASN A 108 24.06 -7.10 -27.25
CA ASN A 108 23.52 -5.84 -27.83
C ASN A 108 22.07 -5.49 -27.37
N PHE A 109 21.63 -5.92 -26.19
CA PHE A 109 20.33 -5.55 -25.66
C PHE A 109 20.45 -4.24 -24.90
N ASP A 110 19.71 -3.21 -25.33
CA ASP A 110 19.46 -1.98 -24.59
C ASP A 110 18.57 -2.25 -23.36
N SER A 111 18.98 -3.18 -22.49
CA SER A 111 18.30 -3.45 -21.22
C SER A 111 18.69 -2.37 -20.21
N PRO A 112 17.72 -1.70 -19.56
CA PRO A 112 18.06 -0.78 -18.48
C PRO A 112 18.75 -1.53 -17.34
N ASP A 113 19.78 -0.94 -16.75
CA ASP A 113 20.38 -1.46 -15.52
C ASP A 113 19.39 -1.24 -14.37
N ILE A 114 18.70 -2.32 -13.97
CA ILE A 114 17.72 -2.28 -12.88
C ILE A 114 18.34 -2.55 -11.50
N SER A 115 19.67 -2.67 -11.39
CA SER A 115 20.35 -2.92 -10.11
C SER A 115 19.98 -1.94 -8.97
N PRO A 116 19.75 -0.63 -9.23
CA PRO A 116 19.32 0.30 -8.18
C PRO A 116 17.80 0.35 -7.97
N TYR A 117 17.02 -0.41 -8.74
CA TYR A 117 15.56 -0.35 -8.74
C TYR A 117 14.93 -1.67 -8.23
N VAL A 118 13.64 -1.59 -7.92
CA VAL A 118 12.80 -2.74 -7.59
C VAL A 118 11.62 -2.82 -8.54
N VAL A 119 11.15 -4.03 -8.80
CA VAL A 119 9.95 -4.31 -9.57
C VAL A 119 8.80 -4.56 -8.60
N LEU A 120 7.81 -3.68 -8.64
CA LEU A 120 6.62 -3.80 -7.81
C LEU A 120 5.59 -4.69 -8.51
N VAL A 121 5.23 -5.79 -7.86
CA VAL A 121 4.19 -6.71 -8.34
C VAL A 121 2.95 -6.53 -7.49
N HIS A 122 1.85 -6.10 -8.11
CA HIS A 122 0.56 -6.01 -7.45
C HIS A 122 -0.32 -7.20 -7.81
N GLY A 123 -1.13 -7.65 -6.86
CA GLY A 123 -2.06 -8.75 -7.09
C GLY A 123 -2.92 -9.03 -5.87
N ASP A 124 -3.68 -10.11 -5.97
CA ASP A 124 -4.43 -10.66 -4.86
C ASP A 124 -3.53 -11.43 -3.87
N LEU A 125 -4.13 -11.93 -2.79
CA LEU A 125 -3.39 -12.70 -1.79
C LEU A 125 -2.70 -13.94 -2.40
N GLY A 126 -3.39 -14.64 -3.30
CA GLY A 126 -2.84 -15.82 -3.97
C GLY A 126 -1.62 -15.50 -4.84
N THR A 127 -1.59 -14.32 -5.48
CA THR A 127 -0.41 -13.82 -6.20
C THR A 127 0.76 -13.62 -5.24
N GLY A 128 0.51 -12.99 -4.09
CA GLY A 128 1.52 -12.79 -3.04
C GLY A 128 2.10 -14.10 -2.52
N GLU A 129 1.24 -15.07 -2.20
CA GLU A 129 1.65 -16.40 -1.72
C GLU A 129 2.53 -17.13 -2.76
N LYS A 130 2.14 -17.08 -4.05
CA LYS A 130 2.90 -17.70 -5.14
C LYS A 130 4.27 -17.07 -5.32
N LEU A 131 4.36 -15.74 -5.26
CA LEU A 131 5.62 -15.01 -5.37
C LEU A 131 6.54 -15.29 -4.17
N GLN A 132 5.98 -15.31 -2.96
CA GLN A 132 6.72 -15.65 -1.74
C GLN A 132 7.27 -17.07 -1.79
N ALA A 133 6.48 -18.05 -2.25
CA ALA A 133 6.92 -19.42 -2.42
C ALA A 133 8.07 -19.53 -3.44
N ALA A 134 7.99 -18.79 -4.55
CA ALA A 134 9.05 -18.71 -5.54
C ALA A 134 10.35 -18.13 -4.95
N GLN A 135 10.26 -17.03 -4.20
CA GLN A 135 11.42 -16.42 -3.51
C GLN A 135 12.02 -17.36 -2.47
N LEU A 136 11.18 -18.03 -1.66
CA LEU A 136 11.64 -18.98 -0.64
C LEU A 136 12.40 -20.16 -1.28
N CYS A 137 11.85 -20.74 -2.35
CA CYS A 137 12.51 -21.80 -3.12
C CYS A 137 13.86 -21.36 -3.69
N ARG A 138 13.96 -20.09 -4.08
CA ARG A 138 15.18 -19.52 -4.67
C ARG A 138 16.11 -18.84 -3.65
N SER A 139 15.79 -18.86 -2.37
CA SER A 139 16.56 -18.15 -1.31
C SER A 139 18.04 -18.58 -1.22
N ILE A 140 18.35 -19.83 -1.57
CA ILE A 140 19.72 -20.39 -1.56
C ILE A 140 20.55 -20.03 -2.79
N LYS A 141 19.99 -19.32 -3.79
CA LYS A 141 20.73 -18.96 -5.01
C LYS A 141 21.80 -17.92 -4.70
N SER A 142 22.89 -17.94 -5.46
CA SER A 142 24.09 -17.11 -5.20
C SER A 142 23.86 -15.62 -5.44
N THR A 143 23.11 -15.24 -6.48
CA THR A 143 22.92 -13.83 -6.86
C THR A 143 21.58 -13.27 -6.37
N PRO A 144 21.51 -11.97 -5.99
CA PRO A 144 20.25 -11.28 -5.67
C PRO A 144 19.19 -11.41 -6.77
N TRP A 145 19.63 -11.33 -8.03
CA TRP A 145 18.80 -11.56 -9.21
C TRP A 145 18.13 -12.93 -9.17
N ASN A 146 18.94 -13.98 -9.01
CA ASN A 146 18.43 -15.34 -8.95
C ASN A 146 17.62 -15.62 -7.70
N ARG A 147 17.66 -14.79 -6.66
CA ARG A 147 16.77 -14.89 -5.50
C ARG A 147 15.46 -14.11 -5.67
N PHE A 148 15.28 -13.39 -6.78
CA PHE A 148 14.19 -12.42 -6.99
C PHE A 148 14.09 -11.37 -5.88
N GLN A 149 15.23 -10.92 -5.33
CA GLN A 149 15.23 -9.89 -4.27
C GLN A 149 14.71 -8.53 -4.74
N HIS A 150 14.82 -8.24 -6.04
CA HIS A 150 14.32 -7.00 -6.64
C HIS A 150 12.80 -7.05 -6.89
N VAL A 151 12.14 -8.20 -6.76
CA VAL A 151 10.70 -8.34 -7.00
C VAL A 151 9.96 -8.19 -5.67
N ILE A 152 9.21 -7.10 -5.51
CA ILE A 152 8.52 -6.78 -4.27
C ILE A 152 7.01 -6.89 -4.48
N PHE A 153 6.38 -7.79 -3.73
CA PHE A 153 4.92 -7.87 -3.71
C PHE A 153 4.33 -6.70 -2.94
N LEU A 154 3.39 -5.99 -3.56
CA LEU A 154 2.54 -5.00 -2.90
C LEU A 154 1.09 -5.50 -2.95
N PRO A 155 0.41 -5.69 -1.81
CA PRO A 155 -0.99 -6.03 -1.83
C PRO A 155 -1.77 -4.95 -2.57
N GLY A 156 -2.68 -5.34 -3.45
CA GLY A 156 -3.56 -4.38 -4.11
C GLY A 156 -4.30 -3.53 -3.09
N LEU A 157 -4.56 -2.25 -3.42
CA LEU A 157 -5.22 -1.29 -2.51
C LEU A 157 -6.53 -1.83 -1.93
N PHE A 158 -7.27 -2.63 -2.71
CA PHE A 158 -8.47 -3.31 -2.24
C PHE A 158 -8.18 -4.27 -1.08
N HIS A 159 -7.18 -5.15 -1.20
CA HIS A 159 -6.81 -6.08 -0.14
C HIS A 159 -6.27 -5.37 1.10
N LEU A 160 -5.49 -4.28 0.91
CA LEU A 160 -5.06 -3.45 2.02
C LEU A 160 -6.26 -2.88 2.78
N LYS A 161 -7.23 -2.27 2.07
CA LYS A 161 -8.46 -1.76 2.68
C LYS A 161 -9.25 -2.86 3.39
N MET A 162 -9.34 -4.05 2.80
CA MET A 162 -10.00 -5.20 3.45
C MET A 162 -9.33 -5.61 4.75
N ALA A 163 -8.00 -5.71 4.76
CA ALA A 163 -7.23 -6.05 5.95
C ALA A 163 -7.36 -4.97 7.04
N CYS A 164 -7.30 -3.69 6.69
CA CYS A 164 -7.52 -2.59 7.63
C CYS A 164 -8.94 -2.62 8.21
N ALA A 165 -9.96 -2.86 7.38
CA ALA A 165 -11.34 -2.95 7.84
C ALA A 165 -11.55 -4.14 8.82
N ASP A 166 -10.94 -5.29 8.53
CA ASP A 166 -10.95 -6.45 9.44
C ASP A 166 -10.20 -6.15 10.75
N ALA A 167 -9.06 -5.47 10.68
CA ALA A 167 -8.29 -5.07 11.86
C ALA A 167 -9.08 -4.11 12.77
N ILE A 168 -9.70 -3.07 12.20
CA ILE A 168 -10.55 -2.13 12.94
C ILE A 168 -11.70 -2.89 13.61
N TRP A 169 -12.37 -3.79 12.88
CA TRP A 169 -13.42 -4.61 13.45
C TRP A 169 -12.91 -5.46 14.64
N ARG A 170 -11.78 -6.15 14.48
CA ARG A 170 -11.19 -6.99 15.54
C ARG A 170 -10.74 -6.21 16.77
N CYS A 171 -10.30 -4.96 16.60
CA CYS A 171 -9.81 -4.14 17.69
C CYS A 171 -10.93 -3.41 18.43
N PHE A 172 -11.87 -2.81 17.69
CA PHE A 172 -12.82 -1.83 18.24
C PHE A 172 -14.26 -2.34 18.35
N ILE A 173 -14.59 -3.48 17.75
CA ILE A 173 -15.96 -4.02 17.76
C ILE A 173 -16.00 -5.46 18.27
N HIS A 174 -15.13 -6.35 17.81
CA HIS A 174 -15.19 -7.77 18.19
C HIS A 174 -15.10 -8.01 19.71
N PRO A 175 -14.18 -7.38 20.47
CA PRO A 175 -14.08 -7.59 21.91
C PRO A 175 -15.27 -6.91 22.61
N SER A 176 -15.96 -7.62 23.51
CA SER A 176 -17.10 -7.04 24.24
C SER A 176 -16.71 -5.78 25.01
N ALA A 177 -15.53 -5.78 25.65
CA ALA A 177 -15.00 -4.63 26.38
C ALA A 177 -14.79 -3.38 25.51
N ALA A 178 -14.56 -3.54 24.20
CA ALA A 178 -14.38 -2.41 23.28
C ALA A 178 -15.70 -1.71 22.93
N ARG A 179 -16.86 -2.28 23.33
CA ARG A 179 -18.21 -1.79 22.98
C ARG A 179 -18.86 -0.97 24.09
N GLU A 180 -18.29 -0.97 25.28
CA GLU A 180 -18.93 -0.45 26.48
C GLU A 180 -18.76 1.07 26.61
N ASP A 181 -17.70 1.62 26.01
CA ASP A 181 -17.41 3.05 26.07
C ASP A 181 -18.40 3.88 25.25
N GLU A 182 -18.71 5.08 25.75
CA GLU A 182 -19.61 6.04 25.09
C GLU A 182 -19.04 6.58 23.78
N THR A 183 -17.71 6.60 23.64
CA THR A 183 -17.03 6.97 22.39
C THR A 183 -16.62 5.76 21.54
N SER A 184 -17.14 4.57 21.88
CA SER A 184 -16.83 3.37 21.11
C SER A 184 -17.45 3.41 19.70
N LEU A 185 -16.73 2.82 18.74
CA LEU A 185 -17.23 2.62 17.38
C LEU A 185 -18.56 1.85 17.34
N MET A 186 -18.83 1.03 18.36
CA MET A 186 -20.09 0.33 18.49
C MET A 186 -21.27 1.28 18.77
N ARG A 187 -21.06 2.38 19.52
CA ARG A 187 -22.10 3.41 19.73
C ARG A 187 -22.48 4.07 18.42
N ASP A 188 -21.51 4.38 17.56
CA ASP A 188 -21.79 4.92 16.23
C ASP A 188 -22.60 3.93 15.38
N VAL A 189 -22.28 2.63 15.45
CA VAL A 189 -23.09 1.58 14.79
C VAL A 189 -24.54 1.61 15.27
N THR A 190 -24.79 1.81 16.58
CA THR A 190 -26.16 1.87 17.09
C THR A 190 -26.95 3.06 16.53
N GLN A 191 -26.28 4.17 16.21
CA GLN A 191 -26.92 5.35 15.63
C GLN A 191 -27.09 5.21 14.10
N LEU A 192 -26.04 4.77 13.41
CA LEU A 192 -26.01 4.71 11.95
C LEU A 192 -26.76 3.50 11.37
N ARG A 193 -26.79 2.39 12.11
CA ARG A 193 -27.32 1.09 11.67
C ARG A 193 -28.02 0.34 12.83
N PRO A 194 -29.04 0.93 13.47
CA PRO A 194 -29.69 0.34 14.66
C PRO A 194 -30.25 -1.07 14.44
N LYS A 195 -30.62 -1.41 13.20
CA LYS A 195 -31.19 -2.72 12.84
C LYS A 195 -30.14 -3.80 12.56
N GLU A 196 -28.86 -3.45 12.48
CA GLU A 196 -27.78 -4.37 12.09
C GLU A 196 -26.75 -4.62 13.20
N ILE A 197 -26.99 -4.15 14.43
CA ILE A 197 -26.06 -4.24 15.58
C ILE A 197 -25.49 -5.66 15.74
N GLY A 198 -26.32 -6.69 15.71
CA GLY A 198 -25.89 -8.09 15.86
C GLY A 198 -24.98 -8.61 14.72
N ILE A 199 -25.05 -8.00 13.54
CA ILE A 199 -24.17 -8.34 12.41
C ILE A 199 -22.76 -7.81 12.68
N TYR A 200 -22.64 -6.61 13.24
CA TYR A 200 -21.34 -6.01 13.56
C TYR A 200 -20.64 -6.70 14.72
N THR A 201 -21.37 -7.28 15.68
CA THR A 201 -20.77 -8.02 16.79
C THR A 201 -20.21 -9.39 16.41
N THR A 202 -20.55 -9.92 15.23
CA THR A 202 -20.18 -11.28 14.78
C THR A 202 -19.17 -11.29 13.64
N LYS A 203 -19.55 -10.88 12.42
CA LYS A 203 -18.65 -10.70 11.27
C LYS A 203 -19.35 -9.89 10.17
N PRO A 204 -19.26 -8.55 10.20
CA PRO A 204 -20.03 -7.69 9.30
C PRO A 204 -19.62 -7.75 7.83
N GLY A 205 -18.40 -8.21 7.55
CA GLY A 205 -17.80 -8.24 6.21
C GLY A 205 -17.26 -6.87 5.77
N PHE A 206 -16.49 -6.88 4.68
CA PHE A 206 -15.77 -5.69 4.22
C PHE A 206 -16.67 -4.50 3.89
N CYS A 207 -17.74 -4.70 3.11
CA CYS A 207 -18.57 -3.58 2.64
C CYS A 207 -19.19 -2.79 3.79
N ARG A 208 -19.68 -3.48 4.83
CA ARG A 208 -20.27 -2.86 6.02
C ARG A 208 -19.22 -2.09 6.83
N MET A 209 -18.08 -2.72 7.11
CA MET A 209 -16.98 -2.05 7.80
C MET A 209 -16.45 -0.85 7.02
N HIS A 210 -16.27 -0.98 5.71
CA HIS A 210 -15.78 0.11 4.87
C HIS A 210 -16.75 1.30 4.86
N GLN A 211 -18.07 1.05 4.83
CA GLN A 211 -19.07 2.11 4.95
C GLN A 211 -19.06 2.76 6.33
N LEU A 212 -19.01 1.95 7.40
CA LEU A 212 -18.93 2.45 8.78
C LEU A 212 -17.69 3.33 8.99
N ILE A 213 -16.51 2.84 8.59
CA ILE A 213 -15.24 3.57 8.68
C ILE A 213 -15.30 4.85 7.86
N GLY A 214 -15.88 4.81 6.66
CA GLY A 214 -16.06 6.01 5.84
C GLY A 214 -16.97 7.04 6.51
N HIS A 215 -18.03 6.60 7.21
CA HIS A 215 -18.93 7.51 7.91
C HIS A 215 -18.24 8.09 9.15
N VAL A 216 -17.72 7.24 10.04
CA VAL A 216 -17.11 7.65 11.32
C VAL A 216 -15.80 8.41 11.10
N GLY A 217 -15.02 8.08 10.07
CA GLY A 217 -13.77 8.77 9.77
C GLY A 217 -13.96 10.16 9.18
N ILE A 218 -15.15 10.46 8.64
CA ILE A 218 -15.52 11.79 8.13
C ILE A 218 -16.33 12.58 9.18
N CYS A 219 -17.25 11.89 9.87
CA CYS A 219 -18.10 12.38 10.96
C CYS A 219 -17.33 12.54 12.29
#